data_AF-A0A1I1AR22-F1
#
_entry.id   AF-A0A1I1AR22-F1
#
_cell.length_a   1.000
_cell.length_b   1.000
_cell.length_c   1.000
_cell.angle_alpha   90.00
_cell.angle_beta   90.00
_cell.angle_gamma   90.00
#
_symmetry.space_group_name_H-M   'P 1'
#
loop_
_entity.id
_entity.type
_entity.pdbx_description
1 polymer ?
#
loop_
_entity_poly.entity_id
_entity_poly.type
_entity_poly.pdbx_seq_one_letter_code
_entity_poly.pdbx_strand_id
1 'polypeptide(L)'
;MLLAHYVLLSEARSYVAALANNTTTPEACSAYDLALIELDLVHGDDAFALDATEHAVGRDVLMALAISAVERLTTYGVDALHSELLLASLEDARALDMP
;
A
#
# COMPACT_ATOMS: atom_id res chain seq x y z
N MET A 1 3.86 -13.99 16.17
CA MET A 1 4.50 -12.71 16.57
C MET A 1 3.72 -11.58 15.91
N LEU A 2 2.91 -10.84 16.67
CA LEU A 2 2.02 -9.81 16.13
C LEU A 2 2.75 -8.50 15.78
N LEU A 3 3.83 -8.15 16.49
CA LEU A 3 4.53 -6.86 16.30
C LEU A 3 5.13 -6.70 14.89
N ALA A 4 5.76 -7.74 14.34
CA ALA A 4 6.35 -7.69 13.01
C ALA A 4 5.31 -7.55 11.89
N HIS A 5 4.11 -8.11 12.11
CA HIS A 5 2.96 -7.94 11.22
C HIS A 5 2.42 -6.51 11.27
N TYR A 6 2.21 -5.95 12.47
CA TYR A 6 1.76 -4.56 12.63
C TYR A 6 2.74 -3.53 12.05
N VAL A 7 4.05 -3.74 12.18
CA VAL A 7 5.07 -2.87 11.55
C VAL A 7 4.98 -2.94 10.03
N LEU A 8 4.87 -4.14 9.46
CA LEU A 8 4.77 -4.31 8.00
C LEU A 8 3.49 -3.70 7.43
N LEU A 9 2.37 -3.84 8.15
CA LEU A 9 1.10 -3.22 7.78
C LEU A 9 1.20 -1.70 7.79
N SER A 10 1.84 -1.16 8.83
CA SER A 10 2.09 0.26 8.95
C SER A 10 2.94 0.79 7.79
N GLU A 11 4.03 0.08 7.44
CA GLU A 11 4.86 0.38 6.27
C GLU A 11 4.03 0.37 4.96
N ALA A 12 3.21 -0.66 4.75
CA ALA A 12 2.35 -0.76 3.56
C ALA A 12 1.40 0.43 3.46
N ARG A 13 0.68 0.77 4.53
CA ARG A 13 -0.23 1.91 4.60
C ARG A 13 0.50 3.23 4.30
N SER A 14 1.68 3.41 4.89
CA SER A 14 2.54 4.57 4.69
C SER A 14 2.95 4.74 3.22
N TYR A 15 3.36 3.66 2.55
CA TYR A 15 3.75 3.73 1.14
C TYR A 15 2.56 4.04 0.23
N VAL A 16 1.39 3.44 0.46
CA VAL A 16 0.19 3.70 -0.35
C VAL A 16 -0.32 5.12 -0.14
N ALA A 17 -0.32 5.64 1.10
CA ALA A 17 -0.66 7.03 1.38
C ALA A 17 0.31 8.02 0.72
N ALA A 18 1.62 7.70 0.71
CA ALA A 18 2.60 8.49 -0.03
C ALA A 18 2.36 8.45 -1.55
N LEU A 19 1.91 7.32 -2.11
CA LEU A 19 1.53 7.23 -3.53
C LEU A 19 0.32 8.10 -3.85
N ALA A 20 -0.76 8.03 -3.06
CA ALA A 20 -1.94 8.87 -3.21
C ALA A 20 -1.58 10.37 -3.24
N ASN A 21 -0.76 10.82 -2.28
CA ASN A 21 -0.30 12.21 -2.19
C ASN A 21 0.62 12.68 -3.33
N ASN A 22 1.24 11.76 -4.08
CA ASN A 22 2.20 12.08 -5.15
C ASN A 22 1.67 11.76 -6.56
N THR A 23 0.37 11.47 -6.69
CA THR A 23 -0.24 11.19 -7.98
C THR A 23 -0.35 12.43 -8.87
N THR A 24 -0.31 12.18 -10.18
CA THR A 24 -0.45 13.19 -11.23
C THR A 24 -1.87 13.31 -11.76
N THR A 25 -2.74 12.33 -11.48
CA THR A 25 -4.16 12.31 -11.90
C THR A 25 -5.10 12.08 -10.71
N PRO A 26 -6.28 12.72 -10.68
CA PRO A 26 -7.26 12.52 -9.63
C PRO A 26 -7.84 11.09 -9.61
N GLU A 27 -7.87 10.43 -10.77
CA GLU A 27 -8.26 9.01 -10.89
C GLU A 27 -7.25 8.10 -10.18
N ALA A 28 -5.95 8.34 -10.34
CA ALA A 28 -4.92 7.59 -9.64
C ALA A 28 -4.97 7.84 -8.12
N CYS A 29 -5.18 9.10 -7.69
CA CYS A 29 -5.37 9.43 -6.27
C CYS A 29 -6.52 8.59 -5.67
N SER A 30 -7.66 8.57 -6.36
CA SER A 30 -8.86 7.83 -5.92
C SER A 30 -8.62 6.32 -5.86
N ALA A 31 -7.83 5.77 -6.79
CA ALA A 31 -7.48 4.35 -6.81
C ALA A 31 -6.58 3.97 -5.62
N TYR A 32 -5.57 4.79 -5.30
CA TYR A 32 -4.73 4.57 -4.10
C TYR A 32 -5.52 4.74 -2.79
N ASP A 33 -6.47 5.68 -2.74
CA ASP A 33 -7.37 5.81 -1.58
C ASP A 33 -8.26 4.57 -1.40
N LEU A 34 -8.74 3.96 -2.49
CA LEU A 34 -9.49 2.70 -2.42
C LEU A 34 -8.60 1.56 -1.92
N ALA A 35 -7.35 1.46 -2.37
CA ALA A 35 -6.40 0.46 -1.91
C ALA A 35 -6.09 0.60 -0.40
N LEU A 36 -6.03 1.83 0.13
CA LEU A 36 -5.91 2.07 1.58
C LEU A 36 -7.12 1.53 2.35
N ILE A 37 -8.33 1.76 1.85
CA ILE A 37 -9.56 1.27 2.48
C ILE A 37 -9.58 -0.27 2.49
N GLU A 38 -9.18 -0.91 1.38
CA GLU A 38 -9.09 -2.37 1.31
C GLU A 38 -8.06 -2.94 2.29
N LEU A 39 -6.89 -2.31 2.39
CA LEU A 39 -5.83 -2.68 3.34
C LEU A 39 -6.35 -2.65 4.79
N ASP A 40 -7.12 -1.61 5.14
CA ASP A 40 -7.70 -1.42 6.47
C ASP A 40 -8.82 -2.41 6.78
N LEU A 41 -9.68 -2.71 5.80
CA LEU A 41 -10.82 -3.63 5.95
C LEU A 41 -10.40 -5.06 6.30
N VAL A 42 -9.22 -5.50 5.84
CA VAL A 42 -8.73 -6.85 6.10
C VAL A 42 -8.15 -7.01 7.51
N HIS A 43 -7.78 -5.92 8.18
CA HIS A 43 -7.02 -5.99 9.42
C HIS A 43 -7.67 -5.37 10.66
N GLY A 44 -8.87 -4.80 10.53
CA GLY A 44 -9.68 -4.37 11.67
C GLY A 44 -9.02 -3.28 12.50
N ASP A 45 -9.06 -2.05 12.00
CA ASP A 45 -8.85 -0.75 12.69
C ASP A 45 -7.56 -0.53 13.53
N ASP A 46 -6.71 -1.53 13.78
CA ASP A 46 -5.50 -1.40 14.62
C ASP A 46 -4.24 -0.99 13.83
N ALA A 47 -4.40 -0.39 12.65
CA ALA A 47 -3.27 0.06 11.84
C ALA A 47 -2.75 1.42 12.33
N PHE A 48 -1.59 1.42 12.99
CA PHE A 48 -0.82 2.66 13.19
C PHE A 48 -0.28 3.13 11.84
N ALA A 49 -0.48 4.39 11.48
CA ALA A 49 0.25 5.00 10.36
C ALA A 49 1.65 5.37 10.84
N LEU A 50 2.69 4.87 10.18
CA LEU A 50 4.04 5.42 10.32
C LEU A 50 4.09 6.69 9.47
N ASP A 51 4.69 7.77 9.97
CA ASP A 51 5.01 8.93 9.13
C ASP A 51 5.89 8.44 7.99
N ALA A 52 5.28 8.36 6.81
CA ALA A 52 5.87 7.76 5.62
C ALA A 52 6.90 8.72 5.06
N THR A 53 8.09 8.78 5.68
CA THR A 53 9.28 9.56 5.31
C THR A 53 9.06 10.44 4.09
N GLU A 54 8.30 11.51 4.29
CA GLU A 54 7.78 12.28 3.18
C GLU A 54 8.98 12.96 2.52
N HIS A 55 9.06 12.89 1.20
CA HIS A 55 9.88 13.76 0.31
C HIS A 55 11.23 13.30 -0.27
N ALA A 56 11.76 12.09 -0.04
CA ALA A 56 13.08 11.73 -0.62
C ALA A 56 13.11 10.53 -1.59
N VAL A 57 12.06 9.72 -1.65
CA VAL A 57 12.09 8.44 -2.35
C VAL A 57 11.26 8.54 -3.64
N GLY A 58 11.87 8.26 -4.79
CA GLY A 58 11.20 8.35 -6.10
C GLY A 58 9.99 7.40 -6.21
N ARG A 59 9.00 7.76 -7.02
CA ARG A 59 7.72 7.04 -7.18
C ARG A 59 7.88 5.54 -7.48
N ASP A 60 8.85 5.19 -8.32
CA ASP A 60 9.16 3.79 -8.63
C ASP A 60 9.67 3.01 -7.42
N VAL A 61 10.44 3.67 -6.56
CA VAL A 61 10.96 3.07 -5.32
C VAL A 61 9.83 2.91 -4.31
N LEU A 62 8.93 3.90 -4.20
CA LEU A 62 7.71 3.77 -3.38
C LEU A 62 6.85 2.60 -3.83
N MET A 63 6.65 2.42 -5.14
CA MET A 63 5.89 1.27 -5.62
C MET A 63 6.59 -0.07 -5.33
N ALA A 64 7.91 -0.15 -5.55
CA ALA A 64 8.66 -1.38 -5.23
C ALA A 64 8.56 -1.74 -3.74
N LEU A 65 8.57 -0.73 -2.86
CA LEU A 65 8.38 -0.92 -1.42
C LEU A 65 6.94 -1.35 -1.08
N ALA A 66 5.92 -0.75 -1.72
CA ALA A 66 4.53 -1.15 -1.54
C ALA A 66 4.29 -2.61 -1.95
N ILE A 67 4.73 -3.01 -3.15
CA ILE A 67 4.63 -4.39 -3.64
C ILE A 67 5.32 -5.36 -2.68
N SER A 68 6.55 -5.07 -2.28
CA SER A 68 7.31 -5.94 -1.38
C SER A 68 6.65 -6.06 0.01
N ALA A 69 6.04 -4.98 0.51
CA ALA A 69 5.32 -5.03 1.78
C ALA A 69 4.08 -5.92 1.69
N VAL A 70 3.30 -5.80 0.61
CA VAL A 70 2.09 -6.59 0.35
C VAL A 70 2.41 -8.08 0.19
N GLU A 71 3.43 -8.43 -0.60
CA GLU A 71 3.86 -9.82 -0.77
C GLU A 71 4.23 -10.47 0.57
N ARG A 72 4.89 -9.71 1.46
CA ARG A 72 5.31 -10.20 2.78
C ARG A 72 4.14 -10.38 3.75
N LEU A 73 2.97 -9.80 3.51
CA LEU A 73 1.77 -10.00 4.35
C LEU A 73 1.30 -11.46 4.34
N THR A 74 1.48 -12.18 3.24
CA THR A 74 1.17 -13.62 3.14
C THR A 74 1.92 -14.45 4.19
N THR A 75 3.13 -14.02 4.56
CA THR A 75 3.95 -14.68 5.60
C THR A 75 3.34 -14.54 6.99
N TYR A 76 2.44 -13.57 7.18
CA TYR A 76 1.77 -13.28 8.45
C TYR A 76 0.32 -13.76 8.51
N GLY A 77 -0.12 -14.57 7.55
CA GLY A 77 -1.46 -15.18 7.56
C GLY A 77 -2.52 -14.37 6.84
N VAL A 78 -2.13 -13.32 6.10
CA VAL A 78 -3.02 -12.69 5.12
C VAL A 78 -3.27 -13.67 3.99
N ASP A 79 -4.53 -13.76 3.58
CA ASP A 79 -4.95 -14.65 2.50
C ASP A 79 -4.23 -14.31 1.19
N ALA A 80 -3.79 -15.37 0.49
CA ALA A 80 -3.00 -15.22 -0.73
C ALA A 80 -3.82 -14.56 -1.86
N LEU A 81 -5.11 -14.90 -1.99
CA LEU A 81 -5.97 -14.28 -2.98
C LEU A 81 -6.17 -12.79 -2.65
N HIS A 82 -6.32 -12.43 -1.38
CA HIS A 82 -6.41 -11.02 -0.99
C HIS A 82 -5.12 -10.24 -1.29
N SER A 83 -3.96 -10.84 -1.07
CA SER A 83 -2.67 -10.21 -1.40
C SER A 83 -2.53 -9.97 -2.90
N GLU A 84 -2.94 -10.93 -3.74
CA GLU A 84 -2.94 -10.80 -5.21
C GLU A 84 -3.90 -9.71 -5.71
N LEU A 85 -5.09 -9.58 -5.12
CA LEU A 85 -6.03 -8.51 -5.46
C LEU A 85 -5.46 -7.13 -5.14
N LEU A 86 -4.79 -7.01 -4.00
CA LEU A 86 -4.17 -5.75 -3.59
C LEU A 86 -2.99 -5.38 -4.52
N LEU A 87 -2.20 -6.38 -4.95
CA LEU A 87 -1.15 -6.18 -5.96
C LEU A 87 -1.72 -5.72 -7.31
N ALA A 88 -2.80 -6.34 -7.78
CA ALA A 88 -3.48 -5.93 -9.01
C ALA A 88 -4.01 -4.48 -8.93
N SER A 89 -4.59 -4.10 -7.78
CA SER A 89 -5.06 -2.74 -7.53
C SER A 89 -3.93 -1.70 -7.60
N LEU A 90 -2.75 -2.03 -7.05
CA LEU A 90 -1.56 -1.18 -7.15
C LEU A 90 -1.06 -1.05 -8.59
N GLU A 91 -1.07 -2.13 -9.37
CA GLU A 91 -0.68 -2.08 -10.79
C GLU A 91 -1.65 -1.25 -11.63
N ASP A 92 -2.96 -1.39 -11.40
CA ASP A 92 -3.99 -0.58 -12.07
C ASP A 92 -3.83 0.90 -11.72
N ALA A 93 -3.59 1.23 -10.44
CA ALA A 93 -3.34 2.61 -10.00
C ALA A 93 -2.06 3.19 -10.63
N ARG A 94 -1.00 2.39 -10.79
CA ARG A 94 0.20 2.80 -11.53
C ARG A 94 -0.11 3.10 -12.98
N ALA A 95 -0.86 2.23 -13.65
CA ALA A 95 -1.19 2.37 -15.06
C ALA A 95 -1.99 3.67 -15.32
N LEU A 96 -2.84 4.07 -14.38
CA LEU A 96 -3.58 5.35 -14.43
C LEU A 96 -2.72 6.58 -14.13
N ASP A 97 -1.58 6.39 -13.46
CA ASP A 97 -0.67 7.47 -13.07
C ASP A 97 0.51 7.65 -14.06
N MET A 98 0.65 6.73 -15.02
CA MET A 98 1.54 6.87 -16.18
C MET A 98 0.75 7.46 -17.36
N PRO A 99 1.30 8.45 -18.10
CA PRO A 99 0.65 9.05 -19.27
C PRO A 99 0.53 8.10 -20.47
#